data_AF-A0A9W7XWX6-F1
#
_entry.id   AF-A0A9W7XWX6-F1
#
_cell.length_a   1.000
_cell.length_b   1.000
_cell.length_c   1.000
_cell.angle_alpha   90.00
_cell.angle_beta   90.00
_cell.angle_gamma   90.00
#
_symmetry.space_group_name_H-M   'P 1'
#
loop_
_entity.id
_entity.type
_entity.pdbx_description
1 polymer ?
#
loop_
_entity_poly.entity_id
_entity_poly.type
_entity_poly.pdbx_seq_one_letter_code
_entity_poly.pdbx_strand_id
1 'polypeptide(L)'
;WNDVLRHGARDALFVYNEFVYSLKPLLRSSADSDGAGGVDVLRGLVGTDATLAVATSSALQAQVPCWNAQLRVGRIEGSTVGCVLTSGITIAVTAVLNAMILVKLACAVVFDWAFSLQLRKITKHFSRMATHVPLVLVMVTCYDEGENTLRATLDSIALANYAHTRKLMVVVADGGHAASAGRTTPEILRSMVVPTDTPSTPLPYMAAGEGPRAFNAAEVILGTYTSTSGIVVPCILVVKVGTARERASGTLKAGNRGKRDSQLIVMQWLRSALMNDRLTPLEFALCRAASVLARAEPTELEYLLMVDADTTLDIECIPRLVAAMERDPAVMGLCGETRVANKCDSWVTRIQVYEYYISHHLSKAFESLWGGVTCLPGCCSMYRVFSRKGSPSALVPLLVAPEVVAAYSSNNTDTLHQKNLLLLGEDRYLTTVLLRAFPRRKLIYVPRAVCRTAVPTSLAVLVSQRRRWINSTIHNLLELVLVRDLCGAFCCSMRFLVLMDLLGNAVLPASVIFCYYLVAAACLGRPVALPLLLVAMAFALQIAMILATTRRISYIYWMAIYIAAMPLWNLAMPLYAFWRFDDFS
;
A
#
# COMPACT_ATOMS: atom_id res chain seq x y z
N TRP A 1 -11.94 -48.88 6.92
CA TRP A 1 -12.94 -49.33 7.91
C TRP A 1 -14.32 -49.57 7.27
N ASN A 2 -14.88 -48.59 6.55
CA ASN A 2 -16.19 -48.76 5.88
C ASN A 2 -16.25 -49.97 4.93
N ASP A 3 -15.15 -50.32 4.26
CA ASP A 3 -15.08 -51.52 3.41
C ASP A 3 -15.12 -52.82 4.22
N VAL A 4 -14.53 -52.83 5.42
CA VAL A 4 -14.61 -53.97 6.35
C VAL A 4 -16.03 -54.13 6.89
N LEU A 5 -16.75 -53.04 7.14
CA LEU A 5 -18.15 -53.12 7.57
C LEU A 5 -19.11 -53.53 6.44
N ARG A 6 -18.91 -52.99 5.23
CA ARG A 6 -19.82 -53.23 4.08
C ARG A 6 -19.53 -54.54 3.35
N HIS A 7 -18.26 -54.91 3.22
CA HIS A 7 -17.82 -56.10 2.50
C HIS A 7 -17.27 -57.18 3.43
N GLY A 8 -17.11 -56.94 4.74
CA GLY A 8 -16.53 -57.92 5.66
C GLY A 8 -17.29 -59.24 5.72
N ALA A 9 -18.63 -59.22 5.68
CA ALA A 9 -19.42 -60.44 5.64
C ALA A 9 -19.24 -61.22 4.31
N ARG A 10 -19.04 -60.52 3.18
CA ARG A 10 -18.84 -61.13 1.85
C ARG A 10 -17.41 -61.62 1.65
N ASP A 11 -16.45 -60.89 2.19
CA ASP A 11 -15.02 -61.07 1.97
C ASP A 11 -14.29 -61.69 3.16
N ALA A 12 -15.04 -62.06 4.20
CA ALA A 12 -14.57 -62.62 5.47
C ALA A 12 -13.41 -61.82 6.06
N LEU A 13 -13.58 -60.50 6.13
CA LEU A 13 -12.53 -59.56 6.58
C LEU A 13 -12.67 -59.25 8.06
N PHE A 14 -11.54 -59.22 8.77
CA PHE A 14 -11.45 -58.68 10.13
C PHE A 14 -10.19 -57.82 10.28
N VAL A 15 -10.13 -57.03 11.34
CA VAL A 15 -9.04 -56.08 11.57
C VAL A 15 -8.32 -56.45 12.85
N TYR A 16 -6.99 -56.45 12.82
CA TYR A 16 -6.16 -56.58 14.00
C TYR A 16 -4.95 -55.64 13.88
N ASN A 17 -4.76 -54.77 14.88
CA ASN A 17 -3.63 -53.86 14.97
C ASN A 17 -3.37 -53.08 13.67
N GLU A 18 -4.42 -52.40 13.17
CA GLU A 18 -4.48 -51.63 11.92
C GLU A 18 -4.40 -52.44 10.61
N PHE A 19 -4.05 -53.72 10.66
CA PHE A 19 -4.00 -54.58 9.47
C PHE A 19 -5.34 -55.26 9.22
N VAL A 20 -5.66 -55.43 7.93
CA VAL A 20 -6.86 -56.12 7.47
C VAL A 20 -6.48 -57.52 7.04
N TYR A 21 -7.20 -58.51 7.56
CA TYR A 21 -7.00 -59.93 7.28
C TYR A 21 -8.23 -60.50 6.59
N SER A 22 -8.04 -61.40 5.62
CA SER A 22 -9.12 -62.14 4.97
C SER A 22 -9.05 -63.61 5.32
N LEU A 23 -10.14 -64.15 5.85
CA LEU A 23 -10.29 -65.56 6.18
C LEU A 23 -10.66 -66.43 4.98
N LYS A 24 -10.89 -65.85 3.80
CA LYS A 24 -11.26 -66.57 2.57
C LYS A 24 -10.32 -67.73 2.20
N PRO A 25 -8.98 -67.59 2.25
CA PRO A 25 -8.08 -68.69 1.92
C PRO A 25 -8.24 -69.88 2.88
N LEU A 26 -8.48 -69.59 4.16
CA LEU A 26 -8.60 -70.56 5.23
C LEU A 26 -9.97 -71.27 5.23
N LEU A 27 -11.03 -70.54 4.86
CA LEU A 27 -12.38 -71.09 4.66
C LEU A 27 -12.48 -71.97 3.40
N ARG A 28 -11.66 -71.74 2.37
CA ARG A 28 -11.56 -72.62 1.19
C ARG A 28 -10.80 -73.92 1.49
N SER A 29 -9.79 -73.87 2.35
CA SER A 29 -8.96 -75.02 2.73
C SER A 29 -9.61 -75.92 3.81
N SER A 30 -10.47 -75.36 4.67
CA SER A 30 -11.12 -76.10 5.76
C SER A 30 -12.37 -76.87 5.35
N ALA A 31 -12.78 -76.81 4.08
CA ALA A 31 -13.86 -77.65 3.56
C ALA A 31 -13.50 -79.16 3.58
N ASP A 32 -12.22 -79.51 3.70
CA ASP A 32 -11.71 -80.89 3.63
C ASP A 32 -11.05 -81.41 4.94
N SER A 33 -11.14 -80.73 6.09
CA SER A 33 -10.56 -81.25 7.34
C SER A 33 -11.31 -80.88 8.62
N ASP A 34 -11.67 -81.93 9.37
CA ASP A 34 -12.37 -81.96 10.68
C ASP A 34 -11.53 -81.34 11.83
N GLY A 35 -11.23 -80.04 11.74
CA GLY A 35 -10.53 -79.26 12.76
C GLY A 35 -11.40 -78.15 13.36
N ALA A 36 -12.58 -78.51 13.87
CA ALA A 36 -13.71 -77.60 14.18
C ALA A 36 -13.56 -76.66 15.40
N GLY A 37 -12.35 -76.39 15.92
CA GLY A 37 -12.17 -75.54 17.11
C GLY A 37 -11.74 -74.08 16.80
N GLY A 38 -10.75 -73.91 15.94
CA GLY A 38 -10.09 -72.60 15.73
C GLY A 38 -10.80 -71.71 14.70
N VAL A 39 -11.47 -72.31 13.71
CA VAL A 39 -12.10 -71.57 12.59
C VAL A 39 -13.38 -70.87 13.03
N ASP A 40 -14.13 -71.44 13.97
CA ASP A 40 -15.39 -70.84 14.45
C ASP A 40 -15.16 -69.59 15.31
N VAL A 41 -14.07 -69.56 16.10
CA VAL A 41 -13.65 -68.36 16.83
C VAL A 41 -13.27 -67.24 15.85
N LEU A 42 -12.59 -67.57 14.76
CA LEU A 42 -12.19 -66.61 13.72
C LEU A 42 -13.39 -66.08 12.92
N ARG A 43 -14.42 -66.91 12.67
CA ARG A 43 -15.68 -66.47 12.04
C ARG A 43 -16.40 -65.40 12.87
N GLY A 44 -16.34 -65.50 14.20
CA GLY A 44 -16.90 -64.50 15.11
C GLY A 44 -16.21 -63.14 15.07
N LEU A 45 -15.00 -63.06 14.51
CA LEU A 45 -14.23 -61.82 14.38
C LEU A 45 -14.50 -61.08 13.05
N VAL A 46 -15.16 -61.73 12.09
CA VAL A 46 -15.47 -61.14 10.78
C VAL A 46 -16.33 -59.89 10.94
N GLY A 47 -15.92 -58.80 10.29
CA GLY A 47 -16.59 -57.49 10.35
C GLY A 47 -16.33 -56.69 11.62
N THR A 48 -15.45 -57.17 12.51
CA THR A 48 -15.13 -56.51 13.79
C THR A 48 -13.66 -56.09 13.88
N ASP A 49 -13.38 -55.18 14.82
CA ASP A 49 -12.01 -54.89 15.26
C ASP A 49 -11.62 -55.92 16.31
N ALA A 50 -10.88 -56.93 15.87
CA ALA A 50 -10.42 -58.03 16.70
C ALA A 50 -9.25 -57.64 17.61
N THR A 51 -8.75 -56.39 17.56
CA THR A 51 -7.58 -55.95 18.34
C THR A 51 -7.75 -56.24 19.85
N LEU A 52 -8.91 -55.94 20.42
CA LEU A 52 -9.19 -56.22 21.84
C LEU A 52 -9.39 -57.73 22.12
N ALA A 53 -10.10 -58.44 21.24
CA ALA A 53 -10.37 -59.87 21.40
C ALA A 53 -9.08 -60.71 21.30
N VAL A 54 -8.15 -60.31 20.43
CA VAL A 54 -6.84 -60.93 20.30
C VAL A 54 -5.92 -60.50 21.44
N ALA A 55 -5.96 -59.24 21.89
CA ALA A 55 -5.17 -58.78 23.02
C ALA A 55 -5.52 -59.51 24.34
N THR A 56 -6.77 -59.96 24.50
CA THR A 56 -7.26 -60.62 25.71
C THR A 56 -7.13 -62.15 25.70
N SER A 57 -6.80 -62.75 24.55
CA SER A 57 -6.69 -64.21 24.39
C SER A 57 -5.28 -64.64 23.98
N SER A 58 -4.57 -65.31 24.89
CA SER A 58 -3.22 -65.85 24.63
C SER A 58 -3.20 -66.87 23.49
N ALA A 59 -4.29 -67.62 23.30
CA ALA A 59 -4.45 -68.57 22.20
C ALA A 59 -4.54 -67.89 20.83
N LEU A 60 -5.23 -66.74 20.74
CA LEU A 60 -5.31 -65.96 19.50
C LEU A 60 -4.00 -65.22 19.22
N GLN A 61 -3.31 -64.71 20.24
CA GLN A 61 -2.00 -64.08 20.09
C GLN A 61 -0.95 -65.03 19.48
N ALA A 62 -0.96 -66.30 19.89
CA ALA A 62 -0.05 -67.31 19.35
C ALA A 62 -0.24 -67.56 17.84
N GLN A 63 -1.43 -67.26 17.30
CA GLN A 63 -1.76 -67.45 15.88
C GLN A 63 -1.48 -66.21 15.01
N VAL A 64 -1.25 -65.04 15.60
CA VAL A 64 -0.96 -63.78 14.89
C VAL A 64 0.20 -63.89 13.87
N PRO A 65 1.33 -64.55 14.16
CA PRO A 65 2.41 -64.71 13.18
C PRO A 65 1.95 -65.45 11.91
N CYS A 66 1.08 -66.44 12.07
CA CYS A 66 0.50 -67.19 10.95
C CYS A 66 -0.44 -66.31 10.11
N TRP A 67 -1.30 -65.53 10.77
CA TRP A 67 -2.21 -64.60 10.08
C TRP A 67 -1.44 -63.54 9.27
N ASN A 68 -0.32 -63.04 9.82
CA ASN A 68 0.55 -62.09 9.14
C ASN A 68 1.17 -62.65 7.86
N ALA A 69 1.51 -63.94 7.86
CA ALA A 69 2.12 -64.61 6.71
C ALA A 69 1.11 -64.98 5.62
N GLN A 70 -0.11 -65.41 5.99
CA GLN A 70 -1.05 -66.05 5.05
C GLN A 70 -2.38 -65.31 4.82
N LEU A 71 -2.82 -64.47 5.75
CA LEU A 71 -4.17 -63.89 5.73
C LEU A 71 -4.19 -62.37 5.58
N ARG A 72 -3.03 -61.71 5.69
CA ARG A 72 -2.92 -60.26 5.58
C ARG A 72 -3.21 -59.80 4.15
N VAL A 73 -4.23 -58.97 3.98
CA VAL A 73 -4.65 -58.43 2.68
C VAL A 73 -4.50 -56.91 2.57
N GLY A 74 -4.31 -56.21 3.69
CA GLY A 74 -4.13 -54.76 3.64
C GLY A 74 -3.89 -54.12 5.01
N ARG A 75 -3.97 -52.79 5.04
CA ARG A 75 -3.96 -51.94 6.25
C ARG A 75 -5.12 -50.97 6.15
N ILE A 76 -5.77 -50.67 7.26
CA ILE A 76 -6.76 -49.60 7.31
C ILE A 76 -6.06 -48.27 7.03
N GLU A 77 -6.64 -47.49 6.12
CA GLU A 77 -6.25 -46.09 5.95
C GLU A 77 -6.60 -45.31 7.21
N GLY A 78 -5.59 -44.95 8.00
CA GLY A 78 -5.69 -44.06 9.15
C GLY A 78 -5.18 -42.68 8.77
N SER A 79 -5.88 -41.62 9.20
CA SER A 79 -5.35 -40.26 9.11
C SER A 79 -4.13 -40.16 10.03
N THR A 80 -2.94 -39.98 9.46
CA THR A 80 -1.72 -39.78 10.26
C THR A 80 -1.88 -38.52 11.13
N VAL A 81 -1.20 -38.47 12.29
CA VAL A 81 -1.16 -37.27 13.14
C VAL A 81 -0.73 -36.04 12.32
N GLY A 82 0.18 -36.23 11.36
CA GLY A 82 0.57 -35.19 10.41
C GLY A 82 -0.58 -34.69 9.53
N CYS A 83 -1.48 -35.57 9.06
CA CYS A 83 -2.64 -35.20 8.26
C CYS A 83 -3.70 -34.43 9.08
N VAL A 84 -3.93 -34.85 10.33
CA VAL A 84 -4.84 -34.15 11.26
C VAL A 84 -4.30 -32.77 11.63
N LEU A 85 -3.00 -32.69 11.96
CA LEU A 85 -2.34 -31.42 12.28
C LEU A 85 -2.34 -30.47 11.06
N THR A 86 -2.03 -30.98 9.87
CA THR A 86 -2.05 -30.18 8.63
C THR A 86 -3.45 -29.67 8.32
N SER A 87 -4.47 -30.52 8.48
CA SER A 87 -5.87 -30.12 8.28
C SER A 87 -6.31 -29.06 9.29
N GLY A 88 -5.97 -29.25 10.57
CA GLY A 88 -6.27 -28.30 11.64
C GLY A 88 -5.60 -26.93 11.42
N ILE A 89 -4.30 -26.93 11.10
CA ILE A 89 -3.55 -25.70 10.78
C ILE A 89 -4.16 -25.02 9.55
N THR A 90 -4.48 -25.77 8.49
CA THR A 90 -5.05 -25.20 7.26
C THR A 90 -6.40 -24.55 7.54
N ILE A 91 -7.27 -25.20 8.32
CA ILE A 91 -8.56 -24.64 8.74
C ILE A 91 -8.35 -23.38 9.58
N ALA A 92 -7.48 -23.42 10.58
CA ALA A 92 -7.22 -22.29 11.47
C ALA A 92 -6.66 -21.08 10.70
N VAL A 93 -5.62 -21.27 9.88
CA VAL A 93 -5.01 -20.20 9.07
C VAL A 93 -6.06 -19.61 8.12
N THR A 94 -6.84 -20.47 7.48
CA THR A 94 -7.82 -20.02 6.49
C THR A 94 -9.02 -19.32 7.15
N ALA A 95 -9.42 -19.73 8.36
CA ALA A 95 -10.43 -19.04 9.16
C ALA A 95 -9.95 -17.65 9.57
N VAL A 96 -8.69 -17.51 10.01
CA VAL A 96 -8.08 -16.21 10.34
C VAL A 96 -8.06 -15.30 9.10
N LEU A 97 -7.60 -15.79 7.95
CA LEU A 97 -7.59 -15.02 6.70
C LEU A 97 -8.99 -14.55 6.31
N ASN A 98 -10.00 -15.43 6.36
CA ASN A 98 -11.39 -15.05 6.06
C ASN A 98 -11.95 -14.04 7.06
N ALA A 99 -11.65 -14.21 8.36
CA ALA A 99 -12.06 -13.25 9.38
C ALA A 99 -11.43 -11.87 9.13
N MET A 100 -10.15 -11.81 8.74
CA MET A 100 -9.49 -10.56 8.37
C MET A 100 -10.15 -9.89 7.16
N ILE A 101 -10.49 -10.65 6.11
CA ILE A 101 -11.17 -10.11 4.93
C ILE A 101 -12.58 -9.64 5.30
N LEU A 102 -13.30 -10.38 6.15
CA LEU A 102 -14.63 -10.00 6.64
C LEU A 102 -14.59 -8.72 7.46
N VAL A 103 -13.59 -8.55 8.34
CA VAL A 103 -13.38 -7.30 9.09
C VAL A 103 -13.07 -6.16 8.13
N LYS A 104 -12.15 -6.36 7.16
CA LYS A 104 -11.85 -5.33 6.14
C LYS A 104 -13.09 -4.96 5.33
N LEU A 105 -13.92 -5.93 4.95
CA LEU A 105 -15.20 -5.69 4.27
C LEU A 105 -16.16 -4.90 5.14
N ALA A 106 -16.41 -5.36 6.37
CA ALA A 106 -17.35 -4.73 7.29
C ALA A 106 -16.94 -3.27 7.53
N CYS A 107 -15.66 -3.03 7.77
CA CYS A 107 -15.12 -1.68 7.91
C CYS A 107 -15.21 -0.88 6.61
N ALA A 108 -14.98 -1.46 5.43
CA ALA A 108 -15.13 -0.75 4.16
C ALA A 108 -16.59 -0.33 3.89
N VAL A 109 -17.57 -1.21 4.18
CA VAL A 109 -19.00 -0.90 4.07
C VAL A 109 -19.41 0.14 5.09
N VAL A 110 -18.93 0.02 6.33
CA VAL A 110 -19.15 1.02 7.39
C VAL A 110 -18.53 2.35 7.00
N PHE A 111 -17.33 2.37 6.40
CA PHE A 111 -16.70 3.59 5.91
C PHE A 111 -17.51 4.19 4.79
N ASP A 112 -17.88 3.45 3.76
CA ASP A 112 -18.65 3.99 2.64
C ASP A 112 -20.01 4.53 3.12
N TRP A 113 -20.69 3.81 4.03
CA TRP A 113 -21.94 4.24 4.63
C TRP A 113 -21.75 5.48 5.53
N ALA A 114 -20.84 5.45 6.50
CA ALA A 114 -20.58 6.56 7.42
C ALA A 114 -20.05 7.80 6.67
N PHE A 115 -19.20 7.60 5.67
CA PHE A 115 -18.65 8.66 4.82
C PHE A 115 -19.73 9.25 3.92
N SER A 116 -20.64 8.44 3.36
CA SER A 116 -21.80 8.93 2.60
C SER A 116 -22.70 9.87 3.43
N LEU A 117 -22.83 9.62 4.73
CA LEU A 117 -23.55 10.47 5.68
C LEU A 117 -22.76 11.75 6.02
N GLN A 118 -21.44 11.63 6.21
CA GLN A 118 -20.56 12.77 6.44
C GLN A 118 -20.46 13.69 5.22
N LEU A 119 -20.57 13.15 4.00
CA LEU A 119 -20.54 13.86 2.72
C LEU A 119 -21.72 14.83 2.53
N ARG A 120 -22.94 14.44 2.93
CA ARG A 120 -24.11 15.34 2.90
C ARG A 120 -23.88 16.60 3.73
N LYS A 121 -23.03 16.55 4.75
CA LYS A 121 -22.66 17.69 5.60
C LYS A 121 -21.55 18.55 4.99
N ILE A 122 -20.56 17.95 4.31
CA ILE A 122 -19.43 18.66 3.66
C ILE A 122 -19.93 19.58 2.54
N THR A 123 -20.83 19.09 1.69
CA THR A 123 -21.39 19.89 0.57
C THR A 123 -22.15 21.12 1.08
N LYS A 124 -22.83 21.03 2.24
CA LYS A 124 -23.50 22.17 2.89
C LYS A 124 -22.53 23.18 3.52
N HIS A 125 -21.36 22.74 3.98
CA HIS A 125 -20.37 23.63 4.62
C HIS A 125 -19.62 24.49 3.60
N PHE A 126 -19.28 23.93 2.43
CA PHE A 126 -18.62 24.69 1.35
C PHE A 126 -19.47 25.87 0.85
N SER A 127 -20.79 25.68 0.75
CA SER A 127 -21.72 26.77 0.40
C SER A 127 -21.77 27.90 1.45
N ARG A 128 -21.21 27.69 2.64
CA ARG A 128 -21.17 28.64 3.76
C ARG A 128 -19.79 29.32 3.95
N MET A 129 -18.74 28.88 3.25
CA MET A 129 -17.38 29.46 3.26
C MET A 129 -17.27 30.77 2.45
N ALA A 130 -18.33 31.58 2.42
CA ALA A 130 -18.42 32.77 1.59
C ALA A 130 -17.56 33.97 2.07
N THR A 131 -16.96 33.90 3.26
CA THR A 131 -16.30 35.07 3.88
C THR A 131 -14.77 34.98 4.01
N HIS A 132 -14.15 33.79 4.00
CA HIS A 132 -12.69 33.65 4.05
C HIS A 132 -12.21 32.36 3.36
N VAL A 133 -11.60 32.49 2.19
CA VAL A 133 -10.99 31.37 1.43
C VAL A 133 -9.49 31.35 1.72
N PRO A 134 -8.96 30.31 2.39
CA PRO A 134 -7.54 30.26 2.76
C PRO A 134 -6.63 30.18 1.52
N LEU A 135 -5.43 30.74 1.61
CA LEU A 135 -4.42 30.60 0.57
C LEU A 135 -3.86 29.17 0.59
N VAL A 136 -3.76 28.55 -0.58
CA VAL A 136 -3.19 27.20 -0.75
C VAL A 136 -1.92 27.29 -1.57
N LEU A 137 -0.81 26.80 -1.02
CA LEU A 137 0.39 26.52 -1.79
C LEU A 137 0.19 25.21 -2.52
N VAL A 138 0.38 25.21 -3.84
CA VAL A 138 0.35 24.01 -4.66
C VAL A 138 1.77 23.75 -5.15
N MET A 139 2.43 22.80 -4.52
CA MET A 139 3.78 22.40 -4.85
C MET A 139 3.77 21.29 -5.90
N VAL A 140 4.51 21.50 -6.99
CA VAL A 140 4.71 20.50 -8.04
C VAL A 140 6.20 20.16 -8.13
N THR A 141 6.56 18.89 -7.92
CA THR A 141 7.94 18.43 -8.07
C THR A 141 8.14 17.80 -9.44
N CYS A 142 9.11 18.30 -10.19
CA CYS A 142 9.41 17.86 -11.55
C CYS A 142 10.85 17.35 -11.64
N TYR A 143 11.08 16.33 -12.46
CA TYR A 143 12.40 15.78 -12.76
C TYR A 143 12.65 15.69 -14.26
N ASP A 144 12.02 14.74 -14.95
CA ASP A 144 12.26 14.41 -16.37
C ASP A 144 10.97 14.38 -17.22
N GLU A 145 9.87 14.94 -16.70
CA GLU A 145 8.59 14.93 -17.37
C GLU A 145 8.57 15.82 -18.62
N GLY A 146 7.90 15.35 -19.68
CA GLY A 146 7.77 16.08 -20.93
C GLY A 146 6.76 17.24 -20.87
N GLU A 147 6.82 18.11 -21.89
CA GLU A 147 5.99 19.32 -22.00
C GLU A 147 4.49 19.06 -21.85
N ASN A 148 3.97 18.03 -22.54
CA ASN A 148 2.54 17.71 -22.50
C ASN A 148 2.09 17.27 -21.10
N THR A 149 2.91 16.48 -20.42
CA THR A 149 2.63 15.99 -19.06
C THR A 149 2.63 17.13 -18.06
N LEU A 150 3.66 17.97 -18.08
CA LEU A 150 3.77 19.16 -17.23
C LEU A 150 2.60 20.12 -17.48
N ARG A 151 2.28 20.39 -18.75
CA ARG A 151 1.18 21.27 -19.13
C ARG A 151 -0.16 20.73 -18.64
N ALA A 152 -0.43 19.44 -18.79
CA ALA A 152 -1.67 18.82 -18.30
C ALA A 152 -1.83 18.97 -16.78
N THR A 153 -0.74 18.75 -16.03
CA THR A 153 -0.72 18.91 -14.57
C THR A 153 -0.96 20.36 -14.16
N LEU A 154 -0.19 21.31 -14.69
CA LEU A 154 -0.29 22.73 -14.36
C LEU A 154 -1.64 23.34 -14.81
N ASP A 155 -2.15 22.98 -15.98
CA ASP A 155 -3.49 23.37 -16.45
C ASP A 155 -4.56 22.87 -15.48
N SER A 156 -4.49 21.62 -15.03
CA SER A 156 -5.48 21.06 -14.10
C SER A 156 -5.51 21.79 -12.75
N ILE A 157 -4.34 22.24 -12.26
CA ILE A 157 -4.24 23.05 -11.04
C ILE A 157 -4.83 24.46 -11.28
N ALA A 158 -4.54 25.06 -12.42
CA ALA A 158 -5.06 26.37 -12.79
C ALA A 158 -6.59 26.36 -12.94
N LEU A 159 -7.14 25.33 -13.58
CA LEU A 159 -8.57 25.09 -13.83
C LEU A 159 -9.37 24.63 -12.59
N ALA A 160 -8.70 24.20 -11.51
CA ALA A 160 -9.39 23.81 -10.29
C ALA A 160 -10.29 24.94 -9.76
N ASN A 161 -11.53 24.60 -9.37
CA ASN A 161 -12.58 25.49 -8.86
C ASN A 161 -12.23 26.04 -7.47
N TYR A 162 -11.25 26.92 -7.45
CA TYR A 162 -10.74 27.62 -6.30
C TYR A 162 -10.21 28.97 -6.78
N ALA A 163 -10.39 30.02 -5.98
CA ALA A 163 -10.05 31.37 -6.40
C ALA A 163 -8.58 31.45 -6.86
N HIS A 164 -8.34 31.94 -8.07
CA HIS A 164 -7.00 31.96 -8.69
C HIS A 164 -5.99 32.78 -7.89
N THR A 165 -6.44 33.85 -7.24
CA THR A 165 -5.65 34.69 -6.33
C THR A 165 -5.35 34.01 -4.98
N ARG A 166 -6.02 32.89 -4.68
CA ARG A 166 -5.82 32.07 -3.47
C ARG A 166 -5.12 30.74 -3.77
N LYS A 167 -4.51 30.61 -4.95
CA LYS A 167 -3.62 29.51 -5.32
C LYS A 167 -2.24 30.09 -5.63
N LEU A 168 -1.21 29.67 -4.91
CA LEU A 168 0.18 29.99 -5.24
C LEU A 168 0.88 28.71 -5.68
N MET A 169 1.24 28.61 -6.95
CA MET A 169 1.97 27.46 -7.45
C MET A 169 3.46 27.60 -7.13
N VAL A 170 4.06 26.53 -6.61
CA VAL A 170 5.50 26.42 -6.37
C VAL A 170 6.02 25.22 -7.14
N VAL A 171 6.59 25.46 -8.32
CA VAL A 171 7.08 24.41 -9.20
C VAL A 171 8.58 24.25 -8.96
N VAL A 172 9.02 23.05 -8.58
CA VAL A 172 10.43 22.76 -8.28
C VAL A 172 10.99 21.77 -9.29
N ALA A 173 11.94 22.23 -10.12
CA ALA A 173 12.63 21.41 -11.10
C ALA A 173 13.94 20.85 -10.54
N ASP A 174 14.05 19.52 -10.43
CA ASP A 174 15.14 18.80 -9.77
C ASP A 174 16.22 18.28 -10.74
N GLY A 175 16.83 19.18 -11.51
CA GLY A 175 17.99 18.88 -12.36
C GLY A 175 17.76 19.13 -13.86
N GLY A 176 18.79 18.86 -14.66
CA GLY A 176 18.86 19.20 -16.09
C GLY A 176 18.96 18.01 -17.02
N HIS A 177 18.32 16.87 -16.69
CA HIS A 177 18.25 15.76 -17.64
C HIS A 177 17.33 16.14 -18.81
N ALA A 178 17.68 15.70 -20.03
CA ALA A 178 16.84 15.92 -21.19
C ALA A 178 15.54 15.12 -21.02
N ALA A 179 14.41 15.82 -21.05
CA ALA A 179 13.10 15.18 -21.15
C ALA A 179 12.91 14.63 -22.57
N SER A 180 11.75 14.01 -22.83
CA SER A 180 11.35 13.63 -24.18
C SER A 180 11.38 14.87 -25.11
N ALA A 181 12.05 14.75 -26.27
CA ALA A 181 12.29 15.79 -27.28
C ALA A 181 13.48 16.75 -27.06
N GLY A 182 14.47 16.36 -26.25
CA GLY A 182 15.80 16.99 -26.25
C GLY A 182 15.92 18.34 -25.50
N ARG A 183 14.80 18.86 -24.97
CA ARG A 183 14.77 19.97 -24.01
C ARG A 183 14.78 19.46 -22.58
N THR A 184 15.42 20.17 -21.67
CA THR A 184 15.42 19.80 -20.26
C THR A 184 14.12 20.26 -19.57
N THR A 185 13.70 19.56 -18.51
CA THR A 185 12.51 19.95 -17.71
C THR A 185 12.55 21.42 -17.24
N PRO A 186 13.69 21.95 -16.76
CA PRO A 186 13.81 23.38 -16.47
C PRO A 186 13.58 24.31 -17.67
N GLU A 187 14.08 23.97 -18.85
CA GLU A 187 13.88 24.78 -20.07
C GLU A 187 12.42 24.80 -20.49
N ILE A 188 11.74 23.65 -20.37
CA ILE A 188 10.31 23.53 -20.64
C ILE A 188 9.53 24.42 -19.67
N LEU A 189 9.79 24.33 -18.37
CA LEU A 189 9.11 25.13 -17.34
C LEU A 189 9.38 26.63 -17.50
N ARG A 190 10.61 27.04 -17.84
CA ARG A 190 10.93 28.45 -18.14
C ARG A 190 10.15 29.00 -19.32
N SER A 191 9.81 28.16 -20.30
CA SER A 191 8.95 28.58 -21.43
C SER A 191 7.46 28.65 -21.08
N MET A 192 7.03 28.03 -19.98
CA MET A 192 5.64 28.04 -19.52
C MET A 192 5.31 29.16 -18.53
N VAL A 193 6.31 29.66 -17.82
CA VAL A 193 6.14 30.70 -16.78
C VAL A 193 6.55 32.04 -17.35
N VAL A 194 5.65 33.02 -17.31
CA VAL A 194 5.94 34.40 -17.70
C VAL A 194 6.58 35.10 -16.50
N PRO A 195 7.88 35.46 -16.56
CA PRO A 195 8.57 36.08 -15.43
C PRO A 195 8.09 37.52 -15.21
N THR A 196 7.92 37.92 -13.95
CA THR A 196 7.61 39.30 -13.56
C THR A 196 8.85 40.12 -13.21
N ASP A 197 9.99 39.46 -13.03
CA ASP A 197 11.27 40.06 -12.67
C ASP A 197 12.41 39.32 -13.38
N THR A 198 13.59 39.91 -13.39
CA THR A 198 14.82 39.27 -13.85
C THR A 198 15.08 37.97 -13.06
N PRO A 199 15.40 36.85 -13.73
CA PRO A 199 15.72 35.60 -13.04
C PRO A 199 16.81 35.80 -12.00
N SER A 200 16.61 35.26 -10.79
CA SER A 200 17.62 35.39 -9.74
C SER A 200 18.91 34.67 -10.14
N THR A 201 20.05 35.19 -9.70
CA THR A 201 21.28 34.40 -9.68
C THR A 201 21.09 33.14 -8.81
N PRO A 202 21.87 32.07 -9.03
CA PRO A 202 21.76 30.87 -8.21
C PRO A 202 22.00 31.14 -6.72
N LEU A 203 21.00 30.85 -5.90
CA LEU A 203 21.00 31.09 -4.45
C LEU A 203 21.34 29.79 -3.70
N PRO A 204 22.31 29.80 -2.76
CA PRO A 204 22.71 28.61 -2.04
C PRO A 204 21.69 28.20 -0.96
N TYR A 205 21.60 26.89 -0.70
CA TYR A 205 20.81 26.30 0.38
C TYR A 205 21.39 24.96 0.84
N MET A 206 20.91 24.48 2.00
CA MET A 206 21.27 23.17 2.55
C MET A 206 20.35 22.09 1.97
N ALA A 207 20.92 21.12 1.27
CA ALA A 207 20.19 20.08 0.58
C ALA A 207 20.20 18.73 1.33
N ALA A 208 19.25 17.86 0.98
CA ALA A 208 19.22 16.48 1.43
C ALA A 208 20.28 15.64 0.69
N GLY A 209 21.54 15.74 1.14
CA GLY A 209 22.66 14.95 0.64
C GLY A 209 23.79 14.85 1.67
N GLU A 210 24.73 13.95 1.41
CA GLU A 210 25.92 13.75 2.26
C GLU A 210 27.17 14.42 1.65
N GLY A 211 28.09 14.84 2.53
CA GLY A 211 29.37 15.44 2.13
C GLY A 211 29.19 16.66 1.22
N PRO A 212 29.89 16.73 0.06
CA PRO A 212 29.75 17.86 -0.87
C PRO A 212 28.33 18.03 -1.43
N ARG A 213 27.51 16.96 -1.45
CA ARG A 213 26.14 17.00 -1.96
C ARG A 213 25.15 17.63 -0.98
N ALA A 214 25.56 17.86 0.27
CA ALA A 214 24.78 18.57 1.29
C ALA A 214 24.58 20.06 0.97
N PHE A 215 25.39 20.61 0.07
CA PHE A 215 25.25 21.97 -0.43
C PHE A 215 24.69 21.96 -1.84
N ASN A 216 23.75 22.86 -2.12
CA ASN A 216 23.16 23.03 -3.44
C ASN A 216 22.82 24.51 -3.68
N ALA A 217 22.47 24.84 -4.92
CA ALA A 217 21.96 26.16 -5.26
C ALA A 217 20.76 26.04 -6.22
N ALA A 218 19.85 27.00 -6.12
CA ALA A 218 18.68 27.08 -6.97
C ALA A 218 18.42 28.51 -7.44
N GLU A 219 17.89 28.64 -8.64
CA GLU A 219 17.35 29.90 -9.16
C GLU A 219 15.86 29.99 -8.82
N VAL A 220 15.41 31.19 -8.46
CA VAL A 220 14.01 31.47 -8.16
C VAL A 220 13.50 32.47 -9.19
N ILE A 221 12.48 32.05 -9.93
CA ILE A 221 11.82 32.86 -10.95
C ILE A 221 10.40 33.15 -10.46
N LEU A 222 10.12 34.43 -10.26
CA LEU A 222 8.80 34.92 -9.90
C LEU A 222 8.03 35.18 -11.18
N GLY A 223 6.81 34.69 -11.28
CA GLY A 223 6.02 34.88 -12.48
C GLY A 223 4.57 34.46 -12.35
N THR A 224 3.94 34.34 -13.51
CA THR A 224 2.58 33.83 -13.65
C THR A 224 2.55 32.69 -14.66
N TYR A 225 1.80 31.64 -14.34
CA TYR A 225 1.47 30.59 -15.29
C TYR A 225 0.12 30.90 -15.95
N THR A 226 0.07 30.81 -17.27
CA THR A 226 -1.18 30.95 -18.04
C THR A 226 -1.57 29.60 -18.60
N SER A 227 -2.72 29.10 -18.18
CA SER A 227 -3.27 27.85 -18.69
C SER A 227 -3.68 27.95 -20.15
N THR A 228 -3.85 26.80 -20.81
CA THR A 228 -4.41 26.73 -22.17
C THR A 228 -5.80 27.36 -22.32
N SER A 229 -6.55 27.45 -21.21
CA SER A 229 -7.87 28.10 -21.15
C SER A 229 -7.80 29.60 -20.79
N GLY A 230 -6.62 30.20 -20.74
CA GLY A 230 -6.42 31.63 -20.45
C GLY A 230 -6.49 32.02 -18.97
N ILE A 231 -6.66 31.05 -18.06
CA ILE A 231 -6.61 31.31 -16.61
C ILE A 231 -5.17 31.55 -16.16
N VAL A 232 -4.95 32.64 -15.45
CA VAL A 232 -3.65 33.05 -14.92
C VAL A 232 -3.56 32.77 -13.42
N VAL A 233 -2.47 32.15 -12.98
CA VAL A 233 -2.21 31.82 -11.57
C VAL A 233 -0.77 32.23 -11.20
N PRO A 234 -0.54 32.84 -10.03
CA PRO A 234 0.81 33.18 -9.60
C PRO A 234 1.66 31.93 -9.39
N CYS A 235 2.91 31.98 -9.86
CA CYS A 235 3.81 30.84 -9.92
C CYS A 235 5.23 31.23 -9.49
N ILE A 236 5.80 30.47 -8.56
CA ILE A 236 7.20 30.49 -8.18
C ILE A 236 7.85 29.28 -8.83
N LEU A 237 8.77 29.51 -9.77
CA LEU A 237 9.55 28.45 -10.38
C LEU A 237 10.93 28.38 -9.71
N VAL A 238 11.22 27.27 -9.06
CA VAL A 238 12.50 26.96 -8.42
C VAL A 238 13.25 25.98 -9.30
N VAL A 239 14.41 26.38 -9.83
CA VAL A 239 15.25 25.50 -10.66
C VAL A 239 16.50 25.17 -9.89
N LYS A 240 16.67 23.89 -9.52
CA LYS A 240 17.91 23.43 -8.89
C LYS A 240 19.01 23.34 -9.94
N VAL A 241 20.16 23.93 -9.63
CA VAL A 241 21.26 24.07 -10.60
C VAL A 241 22.58 23.50 -10.09
N GLY A 242 22.66 23.06 -8.84
CA GLY A 242 23.91 22.54 -8.28
C GLY A 242 24.85 23.64 -7.80
N THR A 243 25.89 23.22 -7.09
CA THR A 243 27.00 24.11 -6.71
C THR A 243 27.75 24.62 -7.94
N ALA A 244 28.52 25.70 -7.79
CA ALA A 244 29.35 26.22 -8.89
C ALA A 244 30.29 25.16 -9.48
N ARG A 245 30.81 24.26 -8.64
CA ARG A 245 31.65 23.13 -9.05
C ARG A 245 30.89 22.09 -9.89
N GLU A 246 29.68 21.72 -9.48
CA GLU A 246 28.85 20.79 -10.23
C GLU A 246 28.44 21.37 -11.60
N ARG A 247 28.11 22.66 -11.64
CA ARG A 247 27.83 23.36 -12.90
C ARG A 247 29.04 23.36 -13.83
N ALA A 248 30.23 23.64 -13.28
CA ALA A 248 31.47 23.63 -14.05
C ALA A 248 31.83 22.24 -14.59
N SER A 249 31.44 21.15 -13.91
CA SER A 249 31.66 19.79 -14.41
C SER A 249 30.77 19.38 -15.59
N GLY A 250 29.76 20.16 -15.94
CA GLY A 250 28.87 19.87 -17.08
C GLY A 250 27.99 18.63 -16.91
N THR A 251 27.87 18.08 -15.70
CA THR A 251 27.05 16.88 -15.47
C THR A 251 25.57 17.20 -15.57
N LEU A 252 24.82 16.42 -16.37
CA LEU A 252 23.35 16.57 -16.50
C LEU A 252 22.58 16.34 -15.18
N LYS A 253 23.22 15.74 -14.17
CA LYS A 253 22.67 15.54 -12.81
C LYS A 253 23.06 16.64 -11.82
N ALA A 254 23.64 17.75 -12.28
CA ALA A 254 23.98 18.88 -11.40
C ALA A 254 22.74 19.36 -10.62
N GLY A 255 22.87 19.49 -9.30
CA GLY A 255 21.78 19.94 -8.43
C GLY A 255 20.67 18.93 -8.15
N ASN A 256 20.65 17.76 -8.79
CA ASN A 256 19.63 16.74 -8.51
C ASN A 256 19.83 16.13 -7.11
N ARG A 257 18.78 16.16 -6.30
CA ARG A 257 18.75 15.60 -4.92
C ARG A 257 17.46 14.86 -4.58
N GLY A 258 16.63 14.59 -5.58
CA GLY A 258 15.39 13.85 -5.46
C GLY A 258 14.22 14.70 -4.98
N LYS A 259 13.03 14.09 -5.06
CA LYS A 259 11.76 14.70 -4.65
C LYS A 259 11.74 15.12 -3.18
N ARG A 260 12.37 14.34 -2.28
CA ARG A 260 12.50 14.67 -0.86
C ARG A 260 13.18 16.03 -0.64
N ASP A 261 14.28 16.29 -1.33
CA ASP A 261 14.96 17.58 -1.26
C ASP A 261 14.08 18.72 -1.79
N SER A 262 13.34 18.47 -2.89
CA SER A 262 12.41 19.46 -3.42
C SER A 262 11.35 19.84 -2.38
N GLN A 263 10.76 18.86 -1.69
CA GLN A 263 9.79 19.09 -0.62
C GLN A 263 10.42 19.84 0.55
N LEU A 264 11.66 19.50 0.91
CA LEU A 264 12.40 20.17 1.98
C LEU A 264 12.69 21.65 1.69
N ILE A 265 12.90 22.08 0.43
CA ILE A 265 13.05 23.50 0.10
C ILE A 265 11.85 24.31 0.61
N VAL A 266 10.63 23.83 0.35
CA VAL A 266 9.40 24.52 0.76
C VAL A 266 9.17 24.38 2.26
N MET A 267 9.41 23.18 2.82
CA MET A 267 9.21 22.93 4.26
C MET A 267 10.19 23.72 5.13
N GLN A 268 11.47 23.81 4.74
CA GLN A 268 12.49 24.60 5.46
C GLN A 268 12.18 26.08 5.36
N TRP A 269 11.85 26.59 4.17
CA TRP A 269 11.42 27.99 4.00
C TRP A 269 10.25 28.35 4.94
N LEU A 270 9.18 27.56 4.91
CA LEU A 270 8.01 27.80 5.75
C LEU A 270 8.35 27.65 7.25
N ARG A 271 9.18 26.68 7.63
CA ARG A 271 9.67 26.52 9.01
C ARG A 271 10.42 27.77 9.46
N SER A 272 11.45 28.15 8.73
CA SER A 272 12.36 29.23 9.11
C SER A 272 11.61 30.56 9.19
N ALA A 273 10.69 30.80 8.25
CA ALA A 273 9.84 31.98 8.25
C ALA A 273 8.83 31.99 9.41
N LEU A 274 8.19 30.86 9.73
CA LEU A 274 7.20 30.76 10.81
C LEU A 274 7.84 30.84 12.21
N MET A 275 9.05 30.29 12.37
CA MET A 275 9.82 30.30 13.62
C MET A 275 10.62 31.57 13.84
N ASN A 276 10.64 32.48 12.85
CA ASN A 276 11.51 33.65 12.83
C ASN A 276 13.01 33.29 13.00
N ASP A 277 13.42 32.17 12.38
CA ASP A 277 14.81 31.73 12.31
C ASP A 277 15.58 32.50 11.22
N ARG A 278 16.91 32.38 11.21
CA ARG A 278 17.75 32.96 10.16
C ARG A 278 17.43 32.29 8.81
N LEU A 279 17.00 33.10 7.84
CA LEU A 279 16.77 32.67 6.46
C LEU A 279 18.08 32.54 5.67
N THR A 280 18.20 31.46 4.90
CA THR A 280 19.17 31.32 3.82
C THR A 280 18.81 32.25 2.64
N PRO A 281 19.74 32.50 1.71
CA PRO A 281 19.44 33.32 0.53
C PRO A 281 18.26 32.78 -0.30
N LEU A 282 18.16 31.45 -0.44
CA LEU A 282 17.05 30.82 -1.16
C LEU A 282 15.72 31.04 -0.43
N GLU A 283 15.66 30.77 0.87
CA GLU A 283 14.44 30.95 1.67
C GLU A 283 13.99 32.42 1.69
N PHE A 284 14.93 33.37 1.74
CA PHE A 284 14.62 34.80 1.64
C PHE A 284 13.98 35.15 0.29
N ALA A 285 14.50 34.60 -0.82
CA ALA A 285 13.90 34.81 -2.13
C ALA A 285 12.49 34.21 -2.24
N LEU A 286 12.24 33.05 -1.61
CA LEU A 286 10.91 32.44 -1.55
C LEU A 286 9.94 33.28 -0.70
N CYS A 287 10.37 33.81 0.45
CA CYS A 287 9.59 34.77 1.24
C CYS A 287 9.18 35.99 0.41
N ARG A 288 10.14 36.60 -0.28
CA ARG A 288 9.88 37.74 -1.17
C ARG A 288 8.92 37.37 -2.29
N ALA A 289 9.10 36.20 -2.90
CA ALA A 289 8.25 35.73 -3.98
C ALA A 289 6.80 35.55 -3.56
N ALA A 290 6.55 34.93 -2.40
CA ALA A 290 5.20 34.79 -1.85
C ALA A 290 4.57 36.16 -1.53
N SER A 291 5.34 37.08 -0.94
CA SER A 291 4.87 38.44 -0.65
C SER A 291 4.52 39.22 -1.92
N VAL A 292 5.34 39.17 -2.96
CA VAL A 292 5.10 39.88 -4.22
C VAL A 292 3.93 39.29 -5.01
N LEU A 293 3.89 37.97 -5.17
CA LEU A 293 2.92 37.30 -6.05
C LEU A 293 1.56 37.06 -5.40
N ALA A 294 1.53 36.69 -4.12
CA ALA A 294 0.31 36.33 -3.41
C ALA A 294 -0.11 37.36 -2.36
N ARG A 295 0.69 38.41 -2.12
CA ARG A 295 0.48 39.39 -1.04
C ARG A 295 0.24 38.72 0.32
N ALA A 296 0.98 37.64 0.54
CA ALA A 296 0.78 36.77 1.68
C ALA A 296 2.01 36.76 2.57
N GLU A 297 1.77 36.81 3.87
CA GLU A 297 2.78 36.53 4.87
C GLU A 297 2.92 35.01 5.09
N PRO A 298 4.10 34.52 5.55
CA PRO A 298 4.29 33.11 5.89
C PRO A 298 3.26 32.55 6.88
N THR A 299 2.71 33.39 7.75
CA THR A 299 1.66 33.07 8.74
C THR A 299 0.26 32.91 8.14
N GLU A 300 0.09 33.21 6.85
CA GLU A 300 -1.15 33.00 6.08
C GLU A 300 -1.09 31.73 5.22
N LEU A 301 0.09 31.11 5.09
CA LEU A 301 0.34 29.92 4.28
C LEU A 301 -0.02 28.63 5.06
N GLU A 302 -1.30 28.45 5.36
CA GLU A 302 -1.78 27.36 6.23
C GLU A 302 -1.76 25.98 5.56
N TYR A 303 -1.95 25.90 4.24
CA TYR A 303 -2.09 24.64 3.52
C TYR A 303 -1.06 24.48 2.41
N LEU A 304 -0.41 23.32 2.40
CA LEU A 304 0.50 22.88 1.33
C LEU A 304 -0.06 21.63 0.67
N LEU A 305 -0.49 21.76 -0.59
CA LEU A 305 -0.85 20.65 -1.46
C LEU A 305 0.38 20.22 -2.26
N MET A 306 0.79 18.97 -2.11
CA MET A 306 1.84 18.34 -2.91
C MET A 306 1.22 17.55 -4.06
N VAL A 307 1.77 17.74 -5.26
CA VAL A 307 1.32 17.12 -6.51
C VAL A 307 2.55 16.64 -7.30
N ASP A 308 2.49 15.41 -7.81
CA ASP A 308 3.50 14.88 -8.72
C ASP A 308 3.31 15.47 -10.13
N ALA A 309 4.38 15.68 -10.87
CA ALA A 309 4.34 16.33 -12.18
C ALA A 309 3.54 15.58 -13.26
N ASP A 310 3.22 14.30 -13.06
CA ASP A 310 2.40 13.45 -13.93
C ASP A 310 0.95 13.29 -13.48
N THR A 311 0.50 14.13 -12.54
CA THR A 311 -0.80 14.02 -11.90
C THR A 311 -1.71 15.20 -12.21
N THR A 312 -2.88 14.90 -12.77
CA THR A 312 -3.94 15.88 -13.03
C THR A 312 -4.98 15.88 -11.92
N LEU A 313 -5.44 17.06 -11.52
CA LEU A 313 -6.47 17.22 -10.48
C LEU A 313 -7.86 17.37 -11.12
N ASP A 314 -8.88 16.71 -10.55
CA ASP A 314 -10.27 17.06 -10.89
C ASP A 314 -10.55 18.51 -10.47
N ILE A 315 -11.43 19.18 -11.20
CA ILE A 315 -11.82 20.60 -10.97
C ILE A 315 -12.16 20.85 -9.50
N GLU A 316 -12.78 19.89 -8.84
CA GLU A 316 -13.27 19.99 -7.48
C GLU A 316 -12.32 19.41 -6.42
N CYS A 317 -11.10 19.05 -6.79
CA CYS A 317 -10.15 18.39 -5.90
C CYS A 317 -9.72 19.33 -4.76
N ILE A 318 -9.10 20.46 -5.09
CA ILE A 318 -8.62 21.47 -4.11
C ILE A 318 -9.73 21.92 -3.14
N PRO A 319 -10.92 22.38 -3.59
CA PRO A 319 -11.96 22.85 -2.67
C PRO A 319 -12.44 21.75 -1.70
N ARG A 320 -12.45 20.48 -2.13
CA ARG A 320 -12.84 19.36 -1.26
C ARG A 320 -11.78 19.02 -0.22
N LEU A 321 -10.49 19.11 -0.59
CA LEU A 321 -9.38 18.93 0.34
C LEU A 321 -9.41 20.05 1.41
N VAL A 322 -9.53 21.32 0.98
CA VAL A 322 -9.63 22.47 1.90
C VAL A 322 -10.85 22.35 2.81
N ALA A 323 -12.03 22.03 2.27
CA ALA A 323 -13.24 21.89 3.08
C ALA A 323 -13.13 20.77 4.13
N ALA A 324 -12.39 19.70 3.83
CA ALA A 324 -12.11 18.64 4.79
C ALA A 324 -11.12 19.08 5.88
N MET A 325 -10.09 19.85 5.52
CA MET A 325 -9.15 20.46 6.49
C MET A 325 -9.87 21.44 7.44
N GLU A 326 -10.67 22.36 6.90
CA GLU A 326 -11.38 23.37 7.70
C GLU A 326 -12.38 22.74 8.68
N ARG A 327 -12.98 21.61 8.30
CA ARG A 327 -14.00 20.95 9.11
C ARG A 327 -13.46 20.34 10.41
N ASP A 328 -12.24 19.82 10.41
CA ASP A 328 -11.64 19.14 11.57
C ASP A 328 -10.22 19.66 11.84
N PRO A 329 -10.04 20.57 12.82
CA PRO A 329 -8.73 21.09 13.20
C PRO A 329 -7.72 20.04 13.69
N ALA A 330 -8.17 18.83 14.04
CA ALA A 330 -7.29 17.73 14.40
C ALA A 330 -6.62 17.09 13.17
N VAL A 331 -7.13 17.33 11.96
CA VAL A 331 -6.54 16.83 10.71
C VAL A 331 -5.28 17.64 10.39
N MET A 332 -4.15 16.94 10.35
CA MET A 332 -2.85 17.53 9.98
C MET A 332 -2.45 17.23 8.54
N GLY A 333 -3.04 16.21 7.93
CA GLY A 333 -2.77 15.83 6.55
C GLY A 333 -3.92 15.00 5.99
N LEU A 334 -4.16 15.11 4.69
CA LEU A 334 -5.16 14.32 3.99
C LEU A 334 -4.79 14.08 2.53
N CYS A 335 -5.33 13.01 1.94
CA CYS A 335 -5.12 12.70 0.53
C CYS A 335 -6.42 12.52 -0.25
N GLY A 336 -6.34 12.78 -1.55
CA GLY A 336 -7.40 12.49 -2.50
C GLY A 336 -7.39 11.04 -3.01
N GLU A 337 -8.43 10.66 -3.76
CA GLU A 337 -8.48 9.42 -4.52
C GLU A 337 -7.60 9.51 -5.77
N THR A 338 -6.51 8.74 -5.77
CA THR A 338 -5.66 8.54 -6.94
C THR A 338 -6.27 7.52 -7.88
N ARG A 339 -6.55 7.92 -9.13
CA ARG A 339 -7.05 7.03 -10.19
C ARG A 339 -6.04 6.92 -11.32
N VAL A 340 -6.04 5.76 -11.98
CA VAL A 340 -5.24 5.54 -13.20
C VAL A 340 -5.84 6.30 -14.38
N ALA A 341 -5.06 7.15 -15.04
CA ALA A 341 -5.46 7.89 -16.24
C ALA A 341 -5.46 7.00 -17.49
N ASN A 342 -4.35 6.29 -17.71
CA ASN A 342 -4.01 5.54 -18.91
C ASN A 342 -4.35 4.04 -18.81
N LYS A 343 -5.59 3.71 -18.43
CA LYS A 343 -6.00 2.34 -18.07
C LYS A 343 -5.85 1.29 -19.18
N CYS A 344 -5.86 1.72 -20.44
CA CYS A 344 -5.98 0.85 -21.59
C CYS A 344 -4.76 0.86 -22.53
N ASP A 345 -3.74 1.68 -22.24
CA ASP A 345 -2.60 1.93 -23.12
C ASP A 345 -1.74 0.68 -23.36
N SER A 346 -1.62 -0.19 -22.37
CA SER A 346 -0.90 -1.46 -22.48
C SER A 346 -1.45 -2.53 -21.54
N TRP A 347 -1.09 -3.80 -21.75
CA TRP A 347 -1.42 -4.86 -20.80
C TRP A 347 -0.86 -4.58 -19.39
N VAL A 348 0.29 -3.90 -19.30
CA VAL A 348 0.92 -3.47 -18.04
C VAL A 348 0.07 -2.43 -17.33
N THR A 349 -0.54 -1.49 -18.05
CA THR A 349 -1.47 -0.52 -17.43
C THR A 349 -2.74 -1.19 -16.91
N ARG A 350 -3.26 -2.20 -17.63
CA ARG A 350 -4.49 -2.90 -17.28
C ARG A 350 -4.38 -3.67 -15.96
N ILE A 351 -3.25 -4.34 -15.72
CA ILE A 351 -3.02 -5.10 -14.48
C ILE A 351 -2.90 -4.22 -13.23
N GLN A 352 -2.69 -2.91 -13.39
CA GLN A 352 -2.52 -1.95 -12.30
C GLN A 352 -3.85 -1.33 -11.83
N VAL A 353 -4.89 -1.32 -12.67
CA VAL A 353 -6.13 -0.57 -12.39
C VAL A 353 -6.79 -1.01 -11.09
N TYR A 354 -6.91 -2.33 -10.88
CA TYR A 354 -7.52 -2.88 -9.67
C TYR A 354 -6.58 -2.80 -8.46
N GLU A 355 -5.26 -2.91 -8.67
CA GLU A 355 -4.28 -2.72 -7.60
C GLU A 355 -4.37 -1.32 -7.01
N TYR A 356 -4.38 -0.28 -7.86
CA TYR A 356 -4.59 1.11 -7.44
C TYR A 356 -5.91 1.30 -6.71
N TYR A 357 -6.98 0.63 -7.17
CA TYR A 357 -8.27 0.69 -6.48
C TYR A 357 -8.21 0.09 -5.07
N ILE A 358 -7.53 -1.05 -4.88
CA ILE A 358 -7.35 -1.62 -3.54
C ILE A 358 -6.47 -0.68 -2.68
N SER A 359 -5.31 -0.25 -3.19
CA SER A 359 -4.30 0.44 -2.38
C SER A 359 -4.61 1.92 -2.14
N HIS A 360 -5.14 2.64 -3.11
CA HIS A 360 -5.40 4.09 -3.05
C HIS A 360 -6.87 4.47 -2.73
N HIS A 361 -7.81 3.53 -2.82
CA HIS A 361 -9.20 3.78 -2.43
C HIS A 361 -9.59 2.96 -1.20
N LEU A 362 -9.62 1.63 -1.31
CA LEU A 362 -10.16 0.78 -0.26
C LEU A 362 -9.33 0.79 1.03
N SER A 363 -8.01 0.57 0.93
CA SER A 363 -7.15 0.58 2.12
C SER A 363 -7.11 1.95 2.77
N LYS A 364 -7.10 3.03 1.97
CA LYS A 364 -7.11 4.41 2.49
C LYS A 364 -8.42 4.77 3.19
N ALA A 365 -9.54 4.35 2.62
CA ALA A 365 -10.86 4.41 3.25
C ALA A 365 -10.85 3.71 4.62
N PHE A 366 -10.37 2.47 4.66
CA PHE A 366 -10.27 1.69 5.89
C PHE A 366 -9.39 2.38 6.95
N GLU A 367 -8.17 2.79 6.61
CA GLU A 367 -7.26 3.48 7.54
C GLU A 367 -7.83 4.81 8.04
N SER A 368 -8.58 5.52 7.18
CA SER A 368 -9.18 6.81 7.53
C SER A 368 -10.31 6.70 8.56
N LEU A 369 -10.95 5.53 8.75
CA LEU A 369 -11.88 5.32 9.86
C LEU A 369 -11.23 5.55 11.22
N TRP A 370 -9.95 5.19 11.32
CA TRP A 370 -9.16 5.31 12.54
C TRP A 370 -8.38 6.63 12.59
N GLY A 371 -8.57 7.51 11.61
CA GLY A 371 -7.83 8.78 11.49
C GLY A 371 -6.33 8.59 11.33
N GLY A 372 -5.87 7.44 10.85
CA GLY A 372 -4.46 7.05 10.83
C GLY A 372 -4.02 6.52 9.47
N VAL A 373 -4.35 7.22 8.38
CA VAL A 373 -3.83 6.88 7.04
C VAL A 373 -2.30 6.76 7.10
N THR A 374 -1.79 5.56 6.80
CA THR A 374 -0.39 5.19 7.05
C THR A 374 0.57 5.66 5.95
N CYS A 375 0.00 6.14 4.84
CA CYS A 375 0.75 6.68 3.71
C CYS A 375 -0.13 7.69 2.98
N LEU A 376 0.25 8.96 3.00
CA LEU A 376 -0.30 10.00 2.14
C LEU A 376 0.52 10.04 0.84
N PRO A 377 -0.06 9.69 -0.33
CA PRO A 377 0.68 9.63 -1.60
C PRO A 377 1.09 11.02 -2.07
N GLY A 378 2.30 11.17 -2.63
CA GLY A 378 2.82 12.47 -3.08
C GLY A 378 2.05 13.11 -4.24
N CYS A 379 1.26 12.32 -4.98
CA CYS A 379 0.53 12.81 -6.15
C CYS A 379 -0.66 13.73 -5.82
N CYS A 380 -1.27 13.61 -4.64
CA CYS A 380 -2.40 14.44 -4.23
C CYS A 380 -2.62 14.39 -2.71
N SER A 381 -1.72 15.04 -1.97
CA SER A 381 -1.82 15.14 -0.51
C SER A 381 -1.68 16.57 -0.04
N MET A 382 -2.64 17.00 0.78
CA MET A 382 -2.65 18.32 1.42
C MET A 382 -2.24 18.18 2.88
N TYR A 383 -1.33 19.04 3.30
CA TYR A 383 -0.81 19.09 4.66
C TYR A 383 -1.13 20.45 5.27
N ARG A 384 -1.43 20.44 6.57
CA ARG A 384 -1.55 21.64 7.38
C ARG A 384 -0.16 22.05 7.84
N VAL A 385 0.28 23.24 7.45
CA VAL A 385 1.60 23.78 7.79
C VAL A 385 1.68 24.06 9.29
N PHE A 386 0.65 24.72 9.84
CA PHE A 386 0.54 25.03 11.25
C PHE A 386 -0.95 25.05 11.69
N SER A 387 -1.19 25.00 12.99
CA SER A 387 -2.53 25.06 13.59
C SER A 387 -2.59 26.23 14.58
N ARG A 388 -3.71 26.96 14.61
CA ARG A 388 -3.92 28.08 15.55
C ARG A 388 -4.48 27.54 16.88
N LYS A 389 -3.86 27.91 18.01
CA LYS A 389 -4.30 27.48 19.35
C LYS A 389 -4.87 28.65 20.16
N GLY A 390 -6.19 28.79 20.19
CA GLY A 390 -6.92 29.73 21.06
C GLY A 390 -6.82 31.22 20.69
N SER A 391 -5.65 31.70 20.26
CA SER A 391 -5.40 33.07 19.79
C SER A 391 -4.80 33.07 18.37
N PRO A 392 -5.07 34.08 17.53
CA PRO A 392 -4.49 34.19 16.18
C PRO A 392 -2.95 34.16 16.16
N SER A 393 -2.29 34.64 17.21
CA SER A 393 -0.83 34.73 17.30
C SER A 393 -0.15 33.44 17.80
N ALA A 394 -0.92 32.50 18.36
CA ALA A 394 -0.39 31.25 18.90
C ALA A 394 -0.43 30.16 17.82
N LEU A 395 0.61 30.14 16.98
CA LEU A 395 0.80 29.18 15.91
C LEU A 395 1.57 27.96 16.42
N VAL A 396 1.01 26.77 16.19
CA VAL A 396 1.65 25.49 16.48
C VAL A 396 2.05 24.86 15.15
N PRO A 397 3.35 24.74 14.83
CA PRO A 397 3.79 24.14 13.58
C PRO A 397 3.41 22.65 13.57
N LEU A 398 3.05 22.14 12.39
CA LEU A 398 2.74 20.73 12.18
C LEU A 398 3.67 20.12 11.14
N LEU A 399 3.35 20.29 9.85
CA LEU A 399 4.23 19.82 8.77
C LEU A 399 5.66 20.36 8.92
N VAL A 400 5.77 21.61 9.35
CA VAL A 400 7.04 22.33 9.47
C VAL A 400 7.57 22.38 10.90
N ALA A 401 7.07 21.50 11.78
CA ALA A 401 7.58 21.40 13.14
C ALA A 401 9.08 21.04 13.11
N PRO A 402 9.91 21.63 14.00
CA PRO A 402 11.35 21.38 14.01
C PRO A 402 11.71 19.89 14.06
N GLU A 403 10.98 19.09 14.85
CA GLU A 403 11.15 17.64 14.94
C GLU A 403 10.81 16.89 13.63
N VAL A 404 9.77 17.34 12.92
CA VAL A 404 9.36 16.77 11.62
C VAL A 404 10.41 17.09 10.56
N VAL A 405 10.79 18.36 10.44
CA VAL A 405 11.79 18.82 9.45
C VAL A 405 13.14 18.18 9.72
N ALA A 406 13.59 18.11 10.98
CA ALA A 406 14.86 17.49 11.34
C ALA A 406 14.91 16.01 10.97
N ALA A 407 13.87 15.24 11.31
CA ALA A 407 13.77 13.83 10.93
C ALA A 407 13.71 13.67 9.40
N TYR A 408 12.89 14.46 8.71
CA TYR A 408 12.72 14.36 7.26
C TYR A 408 13.96 14.78 6.47
N SER A 409 14.74 15.73 6.99
CA SER A 409 16.03 16.15 6.44
C SER A 409 17.21 15.21 6.76
N SER A 410 16.99 14.18 7.58
CA SER A 410 18.05 13.26 7.97
C SER A 410 18.64 12.57 6.75
N ASN A 411 19.96 12.58 6.69
CA ASN A 411 20.74 11.84 5.70
C ASN A 411 21.54 10.71 6.35
N ASN A 412 21.27 10.33 7.60
CA ASN A 412 21.95 9.17 8.17
C ASN A 412 21.47 7.89 7.47
N THR A 413 22.33 7.32 6.65
CA THR A 413 22.07 6.08 5.90
C THR A 413 22.95 4.91 6.34
N ASP A 414 23.37 4.88 7.62
CA ASP A 414 24.34 3.91 8.13
C ASP A 414 23.87 2.44 8.04
N THR A 415 22.54 2.21 8.05
CA THR A 415 21.96 0.87 7.98
C THR A 415 21.12 0.67 6.72
N LEU A 416 20.97 -0.59 6.29
CA LEU A 416 20.10 -0.95 5.18
C LEU A 416 18.64 -0.54 5.42
N HIS A 417 18.21 -0.59 6.69
CA HIS A 417 16.90 -0.08 7.10
C HIS A 417 16.76 1.42 6.82
N GLN A 418 17.72 2.22 7.29
CA GLN A 418 17.68 3.67 7.09
C GLN A 418 17.78 4.05 5.60
N LYS A 419 18.59 3.34 4.81
CA LYS A 419 18.65 3.54 3.35
C LYS A 419 17.29 3.34 2.68
N ASN A 420 16.62 2.22 2.95
CA ASN A 420 15.32 1.94 2.37
C ASN A 420 14.23 2.92 2.85
N LEU A 421 14.32 3.38 4.09
CA LEU A 421 13.39 4.35 4.67
C LEU A 421 13.54 5.74 4.03
N LEU A 422 14.77 6.23 3.91
CA LEU A 422 15.08 7.62 3.53
C LEU A 422 15.20 7.83 2.01
N LEU A 423 15.57 6.80 1.23
CA LEU A 423 15.89 6.95 -0.20
C LEU A 423 14.81 6.45 -1.16
N LEU A 424 13.89 5.57 -0.72
CA LEU A 424 12.97 4.87 -1.64
C LEU A 424 11.49 5.28 -1.57
N GLY A 425 11.04 5.88 -0.47
CA GLY A 425 9.63 6.29 -0.33
C GLY A 425 9.45 7.43 0.65
N GLU A 426 9.84 8.61 0.21
CA GLU A 426 9.80 9.87 0.93
C GLU A 426 8.39 10.23 1.41
N ASP A 427 7.35 9.98 0.61
CA ASP A 427 5.95 10.26 0.98
C ASP A 427 5.47 9.39 2.16
N ARG A 428 5.86 8.10 2.15
CA ARG A 428 5.60 7.16 3.26
C ARG A 428 6.37 7.58 4.50
N TYR A 429 7.64 7.94 4.33
CA TYR A 429 8.48 8.35 5.44
C TYR A 429 7.96 9.64 6.09
N LEU A 430 7.56 10.65 5.30
CA LEU A 430 6.94 11.87 5.81
C LEU A 430 5.68 11.56 6.62
N THR A 431 4.85 10.64 6.11
CA THR A 431 3.65 10.18 6.82
C THR A 431 3.99 9.54 8.17
N THR A 432 5.00 8.66 8.20
CA THR A 432 5.50 8.01 9.41
C THR A 432 6.02 9.03 10.42
N VAL A 433 6.79 10.02 9.98
CA VAL A 433 7.32 11.09 10.83
C VAL A 433 6.18 11.91 11.44
N LEU A 434 5.15 12.25 10.67
CA LEU A 434 3.98 12.98 11.16
C LEU A 434 3.19 12.21 12.21
N LEU A 435 2.92 10.91 11.97
CA LEU A 435 2.23 10.04 12.92
C LEU A 435 3.01 9.87 14.23
N ARG A 436 4.35 9.86 14.15
CA ARG A 436 5.23 9.78 15.32
C ARG A 436 5.27 11.10 16.11
N ALA A 437 5.36 12.23 15.42
CA ALA A 437 5.40 13.56 16.04
C ALA A 437 4.05 13.93 16.69
N PHE A 438 2.94 13.61 16.03
CA PHE A 438 1.60 14.02 16.46
C PHE A 438 0.60 12.84 16.52
N PRO A 439 0.79 11.88 17.43
CA PRO A 439 -0.04 10.66 17.50
C PRO A 439 -1.53 10.93 17.79
N ARG A 440 -1.86 12.10 18.38
CA ARG A 440 -3.23 12.52 18.68
C ARG A 440 -3.92 13.27 17.53
N ARG A 441 -3.20 13.57 16.45
CA ARG A 441 -3.74 14.22 15.25
C ARG A 441 -4.10 13.19 14.19
N LYS A 442 -4.89 13.61 13.20
CA LYS A 442 -5.47 12.71 12.21
C LYS A 442 -4.84 12.88 10.84
N LEU A 443 -4.65 11.75 10.16
CA LEU A 443 -4.41 11.66 8.74
C LEU A 443 -5.59 10.94 8.09
N ILE A 444 -6.24 11.59 7.12
CA ILE A 444 -7.51 11.11 6.57
C ILE A 444 -7.50 11.01 5.04
N TYR A 445 -8.48 10.29 4.52
CA TYR A 445 -8.69 10.09 3.09
C TYR A 445 -9.99 10.77 2.64
N VAL A 446 -9.94 11.51 1.53
CA VAL A 446 -11.07 12.25 0.96
C VAL A 446 -11.40 11.69 -0.43
N PRO A 447 -12.26 10.65 -0.55
CA PRO A 447 -12.52 9.96 -1.82
C PRO A 447 -13.13 10.85 -2.91
N ARG A 448 -13.79 11.96 -2.55
CA ARG A 448 -14.34 12.89 -3.55
C ARG A 448 -13.32 13.87 -4.11
N ALA A 449 -12.17 14.06 -3.46
CA ALA A 449 -11.09 14.84 -4.03
C ALA A 449 -10.29 13.88 -4.93
N VAL A 450 -10.52 13.93 -6.24
CA VAL A 450 -9.98 12.94 -7.17
C VAL A 450 -8.80 13.53 -7.92
N CYS A 451 -7.75 12.75 -8.11
CA CYS A 451 -6.67 13.02 -9.05
C CYS A 451 -6.48 11.84 -10.01
N ARG A 452 -5.86 12.08 -11.16
CA ARG A 452 -5.47 11.04 -12.11
C ARG A 452 -3.99 11.12 -12.42
N THR A 453 -3.30 9.99 -12.24
CA THR A 453 -1.88 9.83 -12.55
C THR A 453 -1.69 8.82 -13.69
N ALA A 454 -0.63 9.01 -14.47
CA ALA A 454 -0.22 8.06 -15.50
C ALA A 454 0.63 6.95 -14.87
N VAL A 455 0.22 5.69 -15.05
CA VAL A 455 0.98 4.54 -14.54
C VAL A 455 1.97 4.01 -15.59
N PRO A 456 3.02 3.30 -15.18
CA PRO A 456 3.99 2.70 -16.11
C PRO A 456 3.33 1.85 -17.20
N THR A 457 3.70 2.11 -18.46
CA THR A 457 3.21 1.36 -19.63
C THR A 457 4.07 0.15 -19.97
N SER A 458 5.32 0.09 -19.49
CA SER A 458 6.27 -1.01 -19.71
C SER A 458 6.56 -1.79 -18.42
N LEU A 459 6.79 -3.09 -18.55
CA LEU A 459 6.99 -3.98 -17.40
C LEU A 459 8.27 -3.64 -16.63
N ALA A 460 9.35 -3.26 -17.32
CA ALA A 460 10.62 -2.91 -16.69
C ALA A 460 10.48 -1.68 -15.77
N VAL A 461 9.77 -0.65 -16.23
CA VAL A 461 9.50 0.56 -15.42
C VAL A 461 8.57 0.20 -14.26
N LEU A 462 7.55 -0.64 -14.48
CA LEU A 462 6.68 -1.12 -13.41
C LEU A 462 7.47 -1.87 -12.33
N VAL A 463 8.33 -2.82 -12.70
CA VAL A 463 9.14 -3.61 -11.75
C VAL A 463 10.08 -2.70 -10.95
N SER A 464 10.73 -1.73 -11.60
CA SER A 464 11.58 -0.74 -10.92
C SER A 464 10.78 0.10 -9.91
N GLN A 465 9.58 0.57 -10.29
CA GLN A 465 8.69 1.30 -9.38
C GLN A 465 8.26 0.43 -8.19
N ARG A 466 7.86 -0.82 -8.43
CA ARG A 466 7.35 -1.71 -7.38
C ARG A 466 8.43 -2.20 -6.43
N ARG A 467 9.67 -2.37 -6.89
CA ARG A 467 10.82 -2.59 -6.00
C ARG A 467 10.89 -1.50 -4.94
N ARG A 468 10.89 -0.22 -5.36
CA ARG A 468 10.98 0.93 -4.44
C ARG A 468 9.81 0.95 -3.45
N TRP A 469 8.59 0.73 -3.96
CA TRP A 469 7.38 0.78 -3.14
C TRP A 469 7.31 -0.36 -2.13
N ILE A 470 7.64 -1.60 -2.52
CA ILE A 470 7.61 -2.76 -1.64
C ILE A 470 8.66 -2.60 -0.53
N ASN A 471 9.90 -2.27 -0.89
CA ASN A 471 10.99 -2.12 0.09
C ASN A 471 10.69 -0.99 1.08
N SER A 472 10.25 0.18 0.58
CA SER A 472 9.85 1.30 1.43
C SER A 472 8.66 0.94 2.34
N THR A 473 7.69 0.17 1.84
CA THR A 473 6.51 -0.25 2.62
C THR A 473 6.91 -1.10 3.82
N ILE A 474 7.77 -2.11 3.63
CA ILE A 474 8.21 -3.00 4.72
C ILE A 474 8.89 -2.20 5.83
N HIS A 475 9.81 -1.29 5.46
CA HIS A 475 10.56 -0.50 6.42
C HIS A 475 9.72 0.55 7.15
N ASN A 476 8.81 1.22 6.44
CA ASN A 476 7.88 2.18 7.07
C ASN A 476 6.89 1.48 8.00
N LEU A 477 6.35 0.32 7.60
CA LEU A 477 5.47 -0.45 8.47
C LEU A 477 6.21 -0.91 9.74
N LEU A 478 7.49 -1.31 9.64
CA LEU A 478 8.29 -1.66 10.81
C LEU A 478 8.43 -0.48 11.79
N GLU A 479 8.74 0.73 11.29
CA GLU A 479 8.79 1.94 12.12
C GLU A 479 7.42 2.27 12.76
N LEU A 480 6.33 2.16 11.98
CA LEU A 480 4.97 2.41 12.47
C LEU A 480 4.54 1.42 13.55
N VAL A 481 4.92 0.14 13.46
CA VAL A 481 4.65 -0.85 14.53
C VAL A 481 5.31 -0.42 15.83
N LEU A 482 6.43 0.29 15.80
CA LEU A 482 7.14 0.74 17.00
C LEU A 482 6.52 1.98 17.65
N VAL A 483 5.64 2.71 16.94
CA VAL A 483 4.90 3.85 17.49
C VAL A 483 3.88 3.35 18.54
N ARG A 484 3.97 3.87 19.76
CA ARG A 484 3.16 3.42 20.91
C ARG A 484 1.74 3.97 20.92
N ASP A 485 1.57 5.22 20.46
CA ASP A 485 0.33 5.98 20.62
C ASP A 485 -0.52 6.05 19.34
N LEU A 486 -0.49 5.02 18.49
CA LEU A 486 -1.39 4.97 17.34
C LEU A 486 -2.84 4.73 17.80
N CYS A 487 -3.77 5.51 17.24
CA CYS A 487 -5.19 5.47 17.59
C CYS A 487 -5.76 4.04 17.47
N GLY A 488 -6.64 3.64 18.37
CA GLY A 488 -7.24 2.30 18.36
C GLY A 488 -8.36 2.16 19.38
N ALA A 489 -9.33 1.31 19.07
CA ALA A 489 -10.37 0.88 20.00
C ALA A 489 -10.28 -0.64 20.20
N PHE A 490 -10.17 -1.08 21.45
CA PHE A 490 -10.20 -2.50 21.85
C PHE A 490 -9.18 -3.38 21.07
N CYS A 491 -9.54 -4.61 20.66
CA CYS A 491 -8.68 -5.57 19.94
C CYS A 491 -8.19 -5.09 18.56
N CYS A 492 -8.69 -3.98 18.04
CA CYS A 492 -8.37 -3.44 16.70
C CYS A 492 -7.55 -2.16 16.81
N SER A 493 -6.40 -2.22 17.49
CA SER A 493 -5.44 -1.11 17.47
C SER A 493 -4.89 -0.91 16.05
N MET A 494 -4.70 0.35 15.61
CA MET A 494 -3.99 0.62 14.35
C MET A 494 -2.61 -0.04 14.31
N ARG A 495 -1.94 -0.16 15.46
CA ARG A 495 -0.67 -0.89 15.57
C ARG A 495 -0.81 -2.38 15.23
N PHE A 496 -1.90 -3.01 15.65
CA PHE A 496 -2.21 -4.40 15.29
C PHE A 496 -2.48 -4.53 13.80
N LEU A 497 -3.24 -3.59 13.21
CA LEU A 497 -3.52 -3.57 11.77
C LEU A 497 -2.26 -3.39 10.93
N VAL A 498 -1.38 -2.45 11.32
CA VAL A 498 -0.07 -2.24 10.69
C VAL A 498 0.80 -3.50 10.80
N LEU A 499 0.82 -4.15 11.97
CA LEU A 499 1.54 -5.42 12.16
C LEU A 499 0.99 -6.53 11.25
N MET A 500 -0.34 -6.65 11.15
CA MET A 500 -0.98 -7.63 10.28
C MET A 500 -0.67 -7.34 8.81
N ASP A 501 -0.66 -6.08 8.39
CA ASP A 501 -0.28 -5.72 7.02
C ASP A 501 1.22 -6.00 6.76
N LEU A 502 2.12 -5.77 7.74
CA LEU A 502 3.52 -6.14 7.64
C LEU A 502 3.72 -7.65 7.47
N LEU A 503 3.09 -8.45 8.34
CA LEU A 503 3.12 -9.92 8.26
C LEU A 503 2.48 -10.41 6.94
N GLY A 504 1.39 -9.78 6.52
CA GLY A 504 0.71 -10.06 5.27
C GLY A 504 1.64 -9.90 4.06
N ASN A 505 2.41 -8.82 3.98
CA ASN A 505 3.39 -8.61 2.91
C ASN A 505 4.50 -9.69 2.90
N ALA A 506 4.92 -10.18 4.07
CA ALA A 506 5.91 -11.25 4.17
C ALA A 506 5.36 -12.63 3.75
N VAL A 507 4.09 -12.91 4.06
CA VAL A 507 3.44 -14.22 3.82
C VAL A 507 2.82 -14.33 2.42
N LEU A 508 2.63 -13.21 1.71
CA LEU A 508 1.95 -13.16 0.42
C LEU A 508 2.58 -14.07 -0.66
N PRO A 509 3.91 -14.12 -0.85
CA PRO A 509 4.52 -15.02 -1.85
C PRO A 509 4.26 -16.50 -1.57
N ALA A 510 4.37 -16.91 -0.30
CA ALA A 510 4.07 -18.28 0.11
C ALA A 510 2.59 -18.62 -0.09
N SER A 511 1.69 -17.66 0.17
CA SER A 511 0.24 -17.83 0.00
C SER A 511 -0.16 -18.10 -1.46
N VAL A 512 0.51 -17.44 -2.41
CA VAL A 512 0.28 -17.67 -3.85
C VAL A 512 0.70 -19.08 -4.25
N ILE A 513 1.90 -19.50 -3.85
CA ILE A 513 2.42 -20.85 -4.13
C ILE A 513 1.46 -21.90 -3.55
N PHE A 514 1.01 -21.70 -2.32
CA PHE A 514 0.05 -22.60 -1.67
C PHE A 514 -1.30 -22.64 -2.41
N CYS A 515 -1.81 -21.51 -2.91
CA CYS A 515 -3.03 -21.47 -3.70
C CYS A 515 -2.91 -22.32 -4.98
N TYR A 516 -1.79 -22.23 -5.71
CA TYR A 516 -1.56 -23.07 -6.89
C TYR A 516 -1.41 -24.55 -6.53
N TYR A 517 -0.76 -24.86 -5.41
CA TYR A 517 -0.70 -26.23 -4.89
C TYR A 517 -2.10 -26.80 -4.61
N LEU A 518 -3.00 -26.04 -3.99
CA LEU A 518 -4.37 -26.48 -3.72
C LEU A 518 -5.14 -26.76 -5.02
N VAL A 519 -5.00 -25.92 -6.04
CA VAL A 519 -5.63 -26.16 -7.35
C VAL A 519 -5.07 -27.41 -8.00
N ALA A 520 -3.75 -27.59 -8.02
CA ALA A 520 -3.12 -28.80 -8.57
C ALA A 520 -3.53 -30.07 -7.80
N ALA A 521 -3.59 -30.01 -6.48
CA ALA A 521 -4.04 -31.11 -5.63
C ALA A 521 -5.49 -31.49 -5.91
N ALA A 522 -6.38 -30.51 -6.15
CA ALA A 522 -7.76 -30.79 -6.56
C ALA A 522 -7.85 -31.47 -7.93
N CYS A 523 -7.06 -31.02 -8.91
CA CYS A 523 -6.99 -31.67 -10.23
C CYS A 523 -6.51 -33.13 -10.15
N LEU A 524 -5.71 -33.46 -9.13
CA LEU A 524 -5.23 -34.82 -8.84
C LEU A 524 -6.21 -35.64 -7.96
N GLY A 525 -7.42 -35.14 -7.69
CA GLY A 525 -8.43 -35.84 -6.91
C GLY A 525 -8.17 -35.88 -5.39
N ARG A 526 -7.26 -35.03 -4.87
CA ARG A 526 -7.00 -34.96 -3.42
C ARG A 526 -8.13 -34.21 -2.70
N PRO A 527 -8.46 -34.54 -1.44
CA PRO A 527 -9.56 -33.94 -0.70
C PRO A 527 -9.21 -32.53 -0.17
N VAL A 528 -9.14 -31.53 -1.07
CA VAL A 528 -8.82 -30.12 -0.74
C VAL A 528 -10.00 -29.17 -0.93
N ALA A 529 -11.23 -29.71 -0.93
CA ALA A 529 -12.45 -28.94 -1.20
C ALA A 529 -12.70 -27.81 -0.20
N LEU A 530 -12.48 -28.04 1.10
CA LEU A 530 -12.71 -27.03 2.14
C LEU A 530 -11.77 -25.81 2.00
N PRO A 531 -10.44 -25.96 1.89
CA PRO A 531 -9.53 -24.83 1.62
C PRO A 531 -9.88 -24.06 0.33
N LEU A 532 -10.24 -24.76 -0.75
CA LEU A 532 -10.63 -24.11 -2.01
C LEU A 532 -11.94 -23.34 -1.88
N LEU A 533 -12.93 -23.89 -1.16
CA LEU A 533 -14.19 -23.18 -0.87
C LEU A 533 -13.91 -21.90 -0.10
N LEU A 534 -13.03 -21.95 0.90
CA LEU A 534 -12.67 -20.78 1.70
C LEU A 534 -11.92 -19.71 0.88
N VAL A 535 -11.05 -20.10 -0.05
CA VAL A 535 -10.41 -19.16 -1.00
C VAL A 535 -11.45 -18.56 -1.95
N ALA A 536 -12.38 -19.36 -2.45
CA ALA A 536 -13.46 -18.88 -3.30
C ALA A 536 -14.37 -17.88 -2.55
N MET A 537 -14.69 -18.16 -1.29
CA MET A 537 -15.43 -17.24 -0.43
C MET A 537 -14.69 -15.91 -0.22
N ALA A 538 -13.37 -15.94 -0.01
CA ALA A 538 -12.56 -14.74 0.11
C ALA A 538 -12.64 -13.84 -1.14
N PHE A 539 -12.57 -14.42 -2.35
CA PHE A 539 -12.75 -13.66 -3.59
C PHE A 539 -14.20 -13.21 -3.80
N ALA A 540 -15.19 -14.05 -3.50
CA ALA A 540 -16.60 -13.69 -3.58
C ALA A 540 -16.93 -12.50 -2.66
N LEU A 541 -16.31 -12.46 -1.47
CA LEU A 541 -16.43 -11.37 -0.52
C LEU A 541 -15.88 -10.06 -1.08
N GLN A 542 -14.76 -10.10 -1.80
CA GLN A 542 -14.23 -8.93 -2.52
C GLN A 542 -15.16 -8.46 -3.63
N ILE A 543 -15.79 -9.37 -4.39
CA ILE A 543 -16.79 -9.00 -5.41
C ILE A 543 -17.98 -8.30 -4.75
N ALA A 544 -18.50 -8.86 -3.66
CA ALA A 544 -19.61 -8.29 -2.91
C ALA A 544 -19.27 -6.88 -2.40
N MET A 545 -18.04 -6.66 -1.95
CA MET A 545 -17.53 -5.34 -1.56
C MET A 545 -17.60 -4.33 -2.71
N ILE A 546 -17.08 -4.69 -3.89
CA ILE A 546 -17.05 -3.79 -5.06
C ILE A 546 -18.47 -3.39 -5.44
N LEU A 547 -19.39 -4.36 -5.43
CA LEU A 547 -20.81 -4.13 -5.72
C LEU A 547 -21.47 -3.22 -4.68
N ALA A 548 -21.11 -3.37 -3.40
CA ALA A 548 -21.65 -2.56 -2.32
C ALA A 548 -21.14 -1.10 -2.33
N THR A 549 -19.83 -0.89 -2.53
CA THR A 549 -19.19 0.43 -2.43
C THR A 549 -19.25 1.21 -3.75
N THR A 550 -18.52 0.75 -4.77
CA THR A 550 -18.42 1.50 -6.04
C THR A 550 -19.64 1.39 -6.93
N ARG A 551 -20.42 0.30 -6.79
CA ARG A 551 -21.56 -0.04 -7.66
C ARG A 551 -21.24 -0.05 -9.15
N ARG A 552 -19.96 -0.16 -9.51
CA ARG A 552 -19.47 -0.14 -10.89
C ARG A 552 -18.96 -1.52 -11.28
N ILE A 553 -19.74 -2.23 -12.08
CA ILE A 553 -19.43 -3.59 -12.56
C ILE A 553 -18.09 -3.64 -13.30
N SER A 554 -17.63 -2.53 -13.89
CA SER A 554 -16.31 -2.45 -14.53
C SER A 554 -15.15 -2.86 -13.60
N TYR A 555 -15.26 -2.66 -12.28
CA TYR A 555 -14.20 -3.07 -11.35
C TYR A 555 -14.13 -4.59 -11.16
N ILE A 556 -15.20 -5.33 -11.42
CA ILE A 556 -15.17 -6.81 -11.45
C ILE A 556 -14.32 -7.28 -12.64
N TYR A 557 -14.45 -6.63 -13.79
CA TYR A 557 -13.60 -6.89 -14.95
C TYR A 557 -12.11 -6.61 -14.64
N TRP A 558 -11.81 -5.47 -14.02
CA TRP A 558 -10.42 -5.15 -13.62
C TRP A 558 -9.89 -6.12 -12.56
N MET A 559 -10.74 -6.58 -11.64
CA MET A 559 -10.38 -7.60 -10.66
C MET A 559 -10.00 -8.92 -11.34
N ALA A 560 -10.75 -9.37 -12.35
CA ALA A 560 -10.41 -10.59 -13.08
C ALA A 560 -9.04 -10.49 -13.76
N ILE A 561 -8.71 -9.33 -14.37
CA ILE A 561 -7.38 -9.07 -14.94
C ILE A 561 -6.30 -9.13 -13.85
N TYR A 562 -6.55 -8.53 -12.68
CA TYR A 562 -5.60 -8.54 -11.57
C TYR A 562 -5.37 -9.96 -11.02
N ILE A 563 -6.43 -10.77 -10.89
CA ILE A 563 -6.32 -12.18 -10.47
C ILE A 563 -5.47 -12.97 -11.46
N ALA A 564 -5.63 -12.76 -12.77
CA ALA A 564 -4.77 -13.40 -13.77
C ALA A 564 -3.29 -12.97 -13.63
N ALA A 565 -3.04 -11.73 -13.20
CA ALA A 565 -1.71 -11.20 -12.93
C ALA A 565 -1.19 -11.47 -11.50
N MET A 566 -1.90 -12.25 -10.68
CA MET A 566 -1.54 -12.49 -9.28
C MET A 566 -0.12 -13.07 -9.09
N PRO A 567 0.39 -14.00 -9.92
CA PRO A 567 1.78 -14.46 -9.83
C PRO A 567 2.80 -13.33 -9.97
N LEU A 568 2.51 -12.37 -10.85
CA LEU A 568 3.39 -11.23 -11.05
C LEU A 568 3.37 -10.31 -9.83
N TRP A 569 2.18 -9.97 -9.34
CA TRP A 569 1.96 -9.05 -8.21
C TRP A 569 2.46 -9.58 -6.88
N ASN A 570 2.16 -10.85 -6.59
CA ASN A 570 2.26 -11.39 -5.23
C ASN A 570 3.41 -12.38 -5.07
N LEU A 571 4.09 -12.76 -6.15
CA LEU A 571 5.26 -13.66 -6.11
C LEU A 571 6.48 -13.04 -6.80
N ALA A 572 6.41 -12.77 -8.11
CA ALA A 572 7.59 -12.35 -8.87
C ALA A 572 8.14 -10.98 -8.45
N MET A 573 7.29 -9.94 -8.34
CA MET A 573 7.74 -8.59 -7.94
C MET A 573 8.22 -8.52 -6.49
N PRO A 574 7.54 -9.13 -5.50
CA PRO A 574 8.05 -9.19 -4.12
C PRO A 574 9.38 -9.93 -3.99
N LEU A 575 9.55 -11.08 -4.67
CA LEU A 575 10.83 -11.80 -4.67
C LEU A 575 11.94 -10.97 -5.33
N TYR A 576 11.65 -10.29 -6.44
CA TYR A 576 12.60 -9.38 -7.07
C TYR A 576 12.99 -8.22 -6.16
N ALA A 577 12.01 -7.61 -5.48
CA ALA A 577 12.22 -6.50 -4.56
C ALA A 577 13.12 -6.91 -3.38
N PHE A 578 12.87 -8.11 -2.82
CA PHE A 578 13.68 -8.70 -1.76
C PHE A 578 15.09 -9.11 -2.23
N TRP A 579 15.22 -9.61 -3.47
CA TRP A 579 16.52 -9.93 -4.05
C TRP A 579 17.37 -8.67 -4.33
N ARG A 580 16.73 -7.56 -4.67
CA ARG A 580 17.36 -6.26 -4.97
C ARG A 580 17.15 -5.24 -3.84
N PHE A 581 17.21 -5.70 -2.60
CA PHE A 581 16.90 -4.90 -1.43
C PHE A 581 17.98 -3.87 -1.06
N ASP A 582 19.19 -4.09 -1.58
CA ASP A 582 20.39 -3.26 -1.45
C ASP A 582 20.64 -2.35 -2.66
N ASP A 583 19.77 -2.42 -3.67
CA ASP A 583 19.87 -1.62 -4.88
C ASP A 583 19.10 -0.30 -4.69
N PHE A 584 19.85 0.81 -4.71
CA PHE A 584 19.34 2.19 -4.58
C PHE A 584 19.56 3.02 -5.86
N SER A 585 19.87 2.35 -6.98
CA SER A 585 20.07 2.98 -8.28
C SER A 585 18.77 3.30 -9.02
#